data_AF-A0A8B7E3W6-F1
#
_entry.id   AF-A0A8B7E3W6-F1
#
_cell.length_a   1.000
_cell.length_b   1.000
_cell.length_c   1.000
_cell.angle_alpha   90.00
_cell.angle_beta   90.00
_cell.angle_gamma   90.00
#
_symmetry.space_group_name_H-M   'P 1'
#
loop_
_entity.id
_entity.type
_entity.pdbx_description
1 polymer ?
#
loop_
_entity_poly.entity_id
_entity_poly.type
_entity_poly.pdbx_seq_one_letter_code
_entity_poly.pdbx_strand_id
1 'polypeptide(L)'
;MKYLFVTTIMQMIQNNLKKEEHNMLPDFINNWVHYEAIEQKYIKDYGTFQQALRYYVQDRIVPILSSIMSNIDCFSNLSILFKQPDYTDLWLKLFSKTNCSSIQISNELEESFQCKFPFSNRLFKEIELVIKNVIQPEHNFNKHDYKLIYDTLSSMPMTSLTLKLSKSNVDDYIYDLVHLLFPHQTEKSYKVLAHGLVFFVRNIVTARSSFFSSSKVFDDLDKSSYDIIALHVVLNTRITQERIGNVELILRSYPEISDMISLTSPIDIDILILEHLVSIVDCLEMSPFCMNKIKSLNVLVQRILDINLECFGSLTIKKINEL
;
A
#
# COMPACT_ATOMS: atom_id res chain seq x y z
N MET A 1 6.19 10.02 -24.13
CA MET A 1 6.49 9.71 -22.72
C MET A 1 7.20 10.83 -21.97
N LYS A 2 8.37 11.34 -22.39
CA LYS A 2 9.02 12.52 -21.75
C LYS A 2 8.10 13.74 -21.62
N TYR A 3 7.29 13.99 -22.65
CA TYR A 3 6.29 15.05 -22.63
C TYR A 3 5.26 14.90 -21.50
N LEU A 4 4.82 13.67 -21.20
CA LEU A 4 3.81 13.43 -20.17
C LEU A 4 4.31 13.84 -18.79
N PHE A 5 5.54 13.43 -18.42
CA PHE A 5 6.17 13.82 -17.16
C PHE A 5 6.25 15.35 -17.01
N VAL A 6 6.81 16.03 -18.01
CA VAL A 6 6.96 17.49 -17.99
C VAL A 6 5.60 18.17 -17.94
N THR A 7 4.63 17.74 -18.75
CA THR A 7 3.29 18.36 -18.75
C THR A 7 2.56 18.15 -17.44
N THR A 8 2.67 16.98 -16.80
CA THR A 8 2.04 16.72 -15.50
C THR A 8 2.69 17.57 -14.41
N ILE A 9 4.02 17.68 -14.38
CA ILE A 9 4.72 18.57 -13.44
C ILE A 9 4.28 20.03 -13.65
N MET A 10 4.23 20.51 -14.89
CA MET A 10 3.79 21.88 -15.19
C MET A 10 2.34 22.13 -14.76
N GLN A 11 1.43 21.17 -14.99
CA GLN A 11 0.05 21.25 -14.53
C GLN A 11 -0.04 21.28 -13.00
N MET A 12 0.76 20.46 -12.31
CA MET A 12 0.83 20.46 -10.85
C MET A 12 1.34 21.78 -10.29
N ILE A 13 2.41 22.34 -10.87
CA ILE A 13 2.94 23.67 -10.50
C ILE A 13 1.85 24.72 -10.68
N GLN A 14 1.20 24.74 -11.85
CA GLN A 14 0.14 25.70 -12.14
C GLN A 14 -1.04 25.59 -11.16
N ASN A 15 -1.46 24.37 -10.80
CA ASN A 15 -2.54 24.16 -9.85
C ASN A 15 -2.17 24.60 -8.43
N ASN A 16 -0.91 24.41 -8.00
CA ASN A 16 -0.45 24.89 -6.69
C ASN A 16 -0.31 26.41 -6.66
N LEU A 17 0.25 27.02 -7.72
CA LEU A 17 0.31 28.48 -7.85
C LEU A 17 -1.09 29.10 -7.80
N LYS A 18 -2.07 28.53 -8.52
CA LYS A 18 -3.48 28.98 -8.44
C LYS A 18 -4.04 28.92 -7.02
N LYS A 19 -3.70 27.89 -6.24
CA LYS A 19 -4.14 27.78 -4.84
C LYS A 19 -3.49 28.84 -3.94
N GLU A 20 -2.20 29.13 -4.14
CA GLU A 20 -1.52 30.22 -3.44
C GLU A 20 -2.14 31.57 -3.81
N GLU A 21 -2.42 31.79 -5.09
CA GLU A 21 -3.06 32.99 -5.61
C GLU A 21 -4.44 33.25 -4.99
N HIS A 22 -5.22 32.21 -4.66
CA HIS A 22 -6.51 32.39 -3.96
C HIS A 22 -6.37 33.01 -2.56
N ASN A 23 -5.18 32.92 -1.95
CA ASN A 23 -4.89 33.47 -0.63
C ASN A 23 -4.17 34.82 -0.70
N MET A 24 -3.90 35.35 -1.90
CA MET A 24 -3.21 36.62 -2.11
C MET A 24 -4.17 37.69 -2.66
N LEU A 25 -3.81 38.97 -2.47
CA LEU A 25 -4.56 40.08 -3.05
C LEU A 25 -4.46 40.03 -4.59
N PRO A 26 -5.59 40.12 -5.33
CA PRO A 26 -5.60 40.05 -6.80
C PRO A 26 -4.66 41.04 -7.49
N ASP A 27 -4.55 42.25 -6.94
CA ASP A 27 -3.71 43.31 -7.49
C ASP A 27 -2.22 42.98 -7.42
N PHE A 28 -1.80 42.22 -6.41
CA PHE A 28 -0.42 41.77 -6.24
C PHE A 28 -0.01 40.71 -7.25
N ILE A 29 -0.91 39.77 -7.55
CA ILE A 29 -0.67 38.69 -8.50
C ILE A 29 -0.54 39.23 -9.92
N ASN A 30 -1.45 40.13 -10.31
CA ASN A 30 -1.46 40.66 -11.67
C ASN A 30 -0.31 41.66 -11.93
N ASN A 31 0.25 42.25 -10.86
CA ASN A 31 1.28 43.29 -10.98
C ASN A 31 2.59 42.94 -10.27
N TRP A 32 2.90 41.66 -10.03
CA TRP A 32 4.07 41.25 -9.24
C TRP A 32 5.41 41.83 -9.75
N VAL A 33 5.55 42.01 -11.07
CA VAL A 33 6.73 42.66 -11.68
C VAL A 33 6.85 44.13 -11.24
N HIS A 34 5.72 44.83 -11.16
CA HIS A 34 5.67 46.22 -10.71
C HIS A 34 5.97 46.32 -9.21
N TYR A 35 5.43 45.40 -8.41
CA TYR A 35 5.77 45.30 -6.99
C TYR A 35 7.25 45.06 -6.78
N GLU A 36 7.88 44.15 -7.53
CA GLU A 36 9.33 43.94 -7.44
C GLU A 36 10.14 45.18 -7.85
N ALA A 37 9.67 45.94 -8.86
CA ALA A 37 10.33 47.18 -9.27
C ALA A 37 10.27 48.28 -8.19
N ILE A 38 9.20 48.31 -7.38
CA ILE A 38 9.01 49.28 -6.29
C ILE A 38 9.74 48.82 -5.02
N GLU A 39 9.53 47.58 -4.59
CA GLU A 39 10.08 47.06 -3.33
C GLU A 39 11.58 46.79 -3.41
N GLN A 40 12.07 46.50 -4.63
CA GLN A 40 13.48 46.21 -4.92
C GLN A 40 14.05 45.13 -4.00
N LYS A 41 13.20 44.19 -3.55
CA LYS A 41 13.54 43.17 -2.57
C LYS A 41 14.70 42.30 -3.05
N TYR A 42 14.62 41.79 -4.28
CA TYR A 42 15.65 40.94 -4.88
C TYR A 42 16.68 41.76 -5.67
N ILE A 43 16.35 42.97 -6.13
CA ILE A 43 17.32 43.82 -6.88
C ILE A 43 18.57 44.12 -6.03
N LYS A 44 18.40 44.39 -4.74
CA LYS A 44 19.51 44.69 -3.82
C LYS A 44 20.52 43.55 -3.71
N ASP A 45 20.04 42.31 -3.75
CA ASP A 45 20.87 41.12 -3.52
C ASP A 45 21.41 40.51 -4.83
N TYR A 46 20.74 40.77 -5.97
CA TYR A 46 21.01 40.08 -7.23
C TYR A 46 21.38 41.01 -8.41
N GLY A 47 21.51 42.32 -8.14
CA GLY A 47 22.13 43.30 -9.03
C GLY A 47 21.21 43.84 -10.13
N THR A 48 20.88 43.02 -11.14
CA THR A 48 20.06 43.47 -12.28
C THR A 48 18.59 43.16 -12.08
N PHE A 49 17.70 44.01 -12.62
CA PHE A 49 16.25 43.77 -12.54
C PHE A 49 15.83 42.44 -13.19
N GLN A 50 16.43 42.07 -14.33
CA GLN A 50 16.16 40.76 -14.95
C GLN A 50 16.54 39.59 -14.05
N GLN A 51 17.64 39.72 -13.31
CA GLN A 51 18.11 38.69 -12.40
C GLN A 51 17.22 38.63 -11.15
N ALA A 52 16.80 39.77 -10.61
CA ALA A 52 15.82 39.86 -9.53
C ALA A 52 14.49 39.18 -9.89
N LEU A 53 13.95 39.42 -11.09
CA LEU A 53 12.72 38.76 -11.56
C LEU A 53 12.88 37.24 -11.69
N ARG A 54 14.04 36.76 -12.16
CA ARG A 54 14.33 35.31 -12.22
C ARG A 54 14.35 34.70 -10.83
N TYR A 55 14.98 35.37 -9.87
CA TYR A 55 15.02 34.89 -8.47
C TYR A 55 13.65 34.93 -7.80
N TYR A 56 12.84 35.97 -8.03
CA TYR A 56 11.45 36.00 -7.56
C TYR A 56 10.67 34.76 -8.04
N VAL A 57 10.76 34.45 -9.34
CA VAL A 57 10.09 33.28 -9.91
C VAL A 57 10.63 31.97 -9.32
N GLN A 58 11.96 31.86 -9.15
CA GLN A 58 12.57 30.70 -8.53
C GLN A 58 12.13 30.51 -7.07
N ASP A 59 12.12 31.57 -6.27
CA ASP A 59 11.72 31.55 -4.86
C ASP A 59 10.29 31.05 -4.66
N ARG A 60 9.42 31.29 -5.65
CA ARG A 60 8.04 30.75 -5.68
C ARG A 60 7.95 29.32 -6.20
N ILE A 61 8.63 29.01 -7.30
CA ILE A 61 8.51 27.70 -7.96
C ILE A 61 9.25 26.62 -7.18
N VAL A 62 10.41 26.92 -6.60
CA VAL A 62 11.28 25.93 -5.94
C VAL A 62 10.58 25.23 -4.77
N PRO A 63 9.89 25.91 -3.83
CA PRO A 63 9.14 25.25 -2.76
C PRO A 63 8.04 24.32 -3.30
N ILE A 64 7.30 24.77 -4.32
CA ILE A 64 6.25 23.97 -4.97
C ILE A 64 6.85 22.72 -5.63
N LEU A 65 7.92 22.89 -6.39
CA LEU A 65 8.61 21.78 -7.05
C LEU A 65 9.21 20.81 -6.03
N SER A 66 9.83 21.31 -4.96
CA SER A 66 10.37 20.49 -3.87
C SER A 66 9.27 19.65 -3.21
N SER A 67 8.11 20.26 -2.94
CA SER A 67 6.93 19.57 -2.42
C SER A 67 6.41 18.48 -3.37
N ILE A 68 6.28 18.80 -4.66
CA ILE A 68 5.89 17.84 -5.70
C ILE A 68 6.90 16.67 -5.74
N MET A 69 8.20 16.96 -5.75
CA MET A 69 9.25 15.94 -5.81
C MET A 69 9.27 15.05 -4.56
N SER A 70 9.17 15.64 -3.36
CA SER A 70 9.07 14.90 -2.10
C SER A 70 7.87 13.95 -2.11
N ASN A 71 6.73 14.40 -2.63
CA ASN A 71 5.53 13.55 -2.71
C ASN A 71 5.68 12.44 -3.76
N ILE A 72 6.28 12.74 -4.91
CA ILE A 72 6.50 11.77 -5.99
C ILE A 72 7.54 10.72 -5.58
N ASP A 73 8.63 11.13 -4.91
CA ASP A 73 9.76 10.27 -4.58
C ASP A 73 9.65 9.58 -3.22
N CYS A 74 8.49 9.71 -2.56
CA CYS A 74 8.17 8.93 -1.37
C CYS A 74 8.40 7.43 -1.66
N PHE A 75 9.15 6.73 -0.79
CA PHE A 75 9.61 5.34 -1.00
C PHE A 75 10.47 5.10 -2.24
N SER A 76 11.27 6.10 -2.65
CA SER A 76 12.16 6.03 -3.81
C SER A 76 11.43 5.70 -5.12
N ASN A 77 10.19 6.18 -5.25
CA ASN A 77 9.35 5.94 -6.43
C ASN A 77 9.99 6.47 -7.73
N LEU A 78 10.80 7.53 -7.69
CA LEU A 78 11.53 7.98 -8.89
C LEU A 78 12.56 6.94 -9.33
N SER A 79 13.13 6.16 -8.41
CA SER A 79 14.13 5.14 -8.76
C SER A 79 13.56 4.04 -9.65
N ILE A 80 12.27 3.71 -9.49
CA ILE A 80 11.55 2.74 -10.34
C ILE A 80 11.56 3.20 -11.79
N LEU A 81 11.30 4.49 -12.04
CA LEU A 81 11.26 5.08 -13.37
C LEU A 81 12.61 4.93 -14.13
N PHE A 82 13.74 4.90 -13.42
CA PHE A 82 15.06 4.76 -14.02
C PHE A 82 15.57 3.32 -14.05
N LYS A 83 15.26 2.52 -13.03
CA LYS A 83 15.81 1.17 -12.85
C LYS A 83 14.97 0.07 -13.50
N GLN A 84 13.66 0.29 -13.69
CA GLN A 84 12.72 -0.72 -14.15
C GLN A 84 11.93 -0.22 -15.37
N PRO A 85 12.46 -0.39 -16.59
CA PRO A 85 11.87 0.19 -17.79
C PRO A 85 10.44 -0.30 -18.05
N ASP A 86 10.11 -1.54 -17.66
CA ASP A 86 8.79 -2.15 -17.81
C ASP A 86 7.69 -1.39 -17.06
N TYR A 87 8.03 -0.69 -15.97
CA TYR A 87 7.10 0.12 -15.21
C TYR A 87 6.93 1.53 -15.73
N THR A 88 7.74 2.00 -16.70
CA THR A 88 7.77 3.41 -17.13
C THR A 88 6.39 3.93 -17.53
N ASP A 89 5.66 3.17 -18.34
CA ASP A 89 4.33 3.58 -18.83
C ASP A 89 3.29 3.58 -17.71
N LEU A 90 3.29 2.53 -16.87
CA LEU A 90 2.40 2.45 -15.71
C LEU A 90 2.68 3.57 -14.72
N TRP A 91 3.95 3.83 -14.43
CA TRP A 91 4.42 4.89 -13.54
C TRP A 91 3.94 6.25 -14.03
N LEU A 92 4.12 6.58 -15.31
CA LEU A 92 3.68 7.87 -15.87
C LEU A 92 2.16 8.01 -15.87
N LYS A 93 1.43 6.93 -16.17
CA LYS A 93 -0.04 6.93 -16.11
C LYS A 93 -0.53 7.15 -14.68
N LEU A 94 -0.01 6.41 -13.71
CA LEU A 94 -0.34 6.57 -12.28
C LEU A 94 0.00 7.98 -11.81
N PHE A 95 1.20 8.48 -12.15
CA PHE A 95 1.63 9.83 -11.82
C PHE A 95 0.65 10.89 -12.35
N SER A 96 0.20 10.77 -13.60
CA SER A 96 -0.77 11.69 -14.20
C SER A 96 -2.14 11.71 -13.52
N LYS A 97 -2.47 10.66 -12.76
CA LYS A 97 -3.72 10.54 -12.00
C LYS A 97 -3.58 11.01 -10.55
N THR A 98 -2.38 11.35 -10.11
CA THR A 98 -2.14 11.68 -8.72
C THR A 98 -2.46 13.14 -8.41
N ASN A 99 -3.27 13.34 -7.39
CA ASN A 99 -3.54 14.67 -6.85
C ASN A 99 -2.49 14.99 -5.77
N CYS A 100 -1.64 16.00 -5.98
CA CYS A 100 -0.66 16.48 -4.99
C CYS A 100 -1.28 17.15 -3.75
N SER A 101 -2.60 17.06 -3.55
CA SER A 101 -3.32 17.85 -2.53
C SER A 101 -3.11 17.38 -1.09
N SER A 102 -2.58 16.19 -0.85
CA SER A 102 -2.29 15.70 0.49
C SER A 102 -0.80 15.32 0.61
N ILE A 103 -0.01 16.26 1.11
CA ILE A 103 1.31 15.98 1.66
C ILE A 103 1.05 15.33 3.02
N GLN A 104 1.04 14.01 3.07
CA GLN A 104 1.22 13.29 4.32
C GLN A 104 2.57 12.62 4.24
N ILE A 105 3.56 13.29 4.82
CA ILE A 105 4.83 12.68 5.18
C ILE A 105 4.46 11.64 6.23
N SER A 106 4.42 10.37 5.84
CA SER A 106 4.43 9.26 6.79
C SER A 106 5.84 9.24 7.39
N ASN A 107 6.02 10.04 8.44
CA ASN A 107 7.10 9.86 9.39
C ASN A 107 6.93 8.47 10.00
N GLU A 108 8.01 7.69 10.12
CA GLU A 108 8.04 6.31 10.68
C GLU A 108 7.90 5.15 9.67
N LEU A 109 8.58 5.21 8.53
CA LEU A 109 8.90 4.01 7.77
C LEU A 109 10.42 3.80 7.75
N GLU A 110 10.85 2.54 7.64
CA GLU A 110 12.27 2.16 7.58
C GLU A 110 13.03 3.08 6.63
N GLU A 111 14.09 3.74 7.11
CA GLU A 111 14.87 4.75 6.38
C GLU A 111 15.45 4.25 5.04
N SER A 112 15.34 2.95 4.75
CA SER A 112 15.89 2.27 3.57
C SER A 112 14.86 1.60 2.65
N PHE A 113 13.56 1.60 2.97
CA PHE A 113 12.57 0.88 2.16
C PHE A 113 12.34 1.55 0.79
N GLN A 114 12.50 0.76 -0.28
CA GLN A 114 12.28 1.18 -1.67
C GLN A 114 11.15 0.34 -2.27
N CYS A 115 10.12 1.01 -2.77
CA CYS A 115 9.05 0.35 -3.51
C CYS A 115 9.59 -0.32 -4.79
N LYS A 116 9.02 -1.47 -5.13
CA LYS A 116 9.18 -2.14 -6.42
C LYS A 116 8.03 -1.83 -7.37
N PHE A 117 6.84 -1.54 -6.85
CA PHE A 117 5.68 -1.17 -7.64
C PHE A 117 5.42 0.35 -7.58
N PRO A 118 5.13 1.02 -8.71
CA PRO A 118 4.91 2.46 -8.73
C PRO A 118 3.76 2.92 -7.82
N PHE A 119 4.05 3.86 -6.93
CA PHE A 119 3.09 4.53 -6.06
C PHE A 119 2.25 3.61 -5.17
N SER A 120 2.82 2.49 -4.71
CA SER A 120 2.11 1.47 -3.91
C SER A 120 1.34 2.03 -2.71
N ASN A 121 1.94 2.96 -1.96
CA ASN A 121 1.28 3.62 -0.82
C ASN A 121 0.04 4.44 -1.24
N ARG A 122 0.10 5.13 -2.38
CA ARG A 122 -1.05 5.93 -2.85
C ARG A 122 -2.17 5.03 -3.34
N LEU A 123 -1.82 4.01 -4.12
CA LEU A 123 -2.76 3.00 -4.57
C LEU A 123 -3.42 2.28 -3.39
N PHE A 124 -2.64 1.95 -2.36
CA PHE A 124 -3.15 1.37 -1.12
C PHE A 124 -4.21 2.27 -0.48
N LYS A 125 -3.91 3.56 -0.28
CA LYS A 125 -4.84 4.53 0.30
C LYS A 125 -6.12 4.72 -0.53
N GLU A 126 -6.01 4.76 -1.86
CA GLU A 126 -7.16 4.88 -2.76
C GLU A 126 -8.10 3.67 -2.64
N ILE A 127 -7.53 2.46 -2.65
CA ILE A 127 -8.29 1.22 -2.50
C ILE A 127 -8.92 1.11 -1.10
N GLU A 128 -8.14 1.38 -0.04
CA GLU A 128 -8.64 1.33 1.33
C GLU A 128 -9.81 2.29 1.56
N LEU A 129 -9.77 3.50 0.98
CA LEU A 129 -10.85 4.47 1.11
C LEU A 129 -12.16 3.91 0.54
N VAL A 130 -12.10 3.26 -0.62
CA VAL A 130 -13.29 2.63 -1.22
C VAL A 130 -13.74 1.42 -0.40
N ILE A 131 -12.80 0.56 -0.04
CA ILE A 131 -13.11 -0.67 0.67
C ILE A 131 -13.72 -0.40 2.03
N LYS A 132 -13.19 0.53 2.83
CA LYS A 132 -13.77 0.89 4.14
C LYS A 132 -15.18 1.46 4.03
N ASN A 133 -15.52 2.08 2.89
CA ASN A 133 -16.87 2.58 2.63
C ASN A 133 -17.86 1.49 2.19
N VAL A 134 -17.36 0.38 1.65
CA VAL A 134 -18.19 -0.72 1.12
C VAL A 134 -18.25 -1.92 2.08
N ILE A 135 -17.17 -2.18 2.80
CA ILE A 135 -16.97 -3.34 3.65
C ILE A 135 -17.09 -2.91 5.12
N GLN A 136 -18.18 -3.31 5.75
CA GLN A 136 -18.28 -3.31 7.21
C GLN A 136 -17.45 -4.49 7.74
N PRO A 137 -16.56 -4.30 8.74
CA PRO A 137 -15.63 -5.34 9.18
C PRO A 137 -16.29 -6.62 9.74
N GLU A 138 -17.57 -6.55 10.09
CA GLU A 138 -18.37 -7.68 10.61
C GLU A 138 -19.18 -8.42 9.54
N HIS A 139 -19.14 -7.99 8.28
CA HIS A 139 -19.94 -8.59 7.21
C HIS A 139 -19.24 -9.77 6.52
N ASN A 140 -19.92 -10.91 6.48
CA ASN A 140 -19.57 -12.02 5.60
C ASN A 140 -19.85 -11.59 4.15
N PHE A 141 -18.79 -11.44 3.35
CA PHE A 141 -18.90 -11.07 1.94
C PHE A 141 -19.92 -11.93 1.20
N ASN A 142 -20.94 -11.28 0.67
CA ASN A 142 -21.85 -11.89 -0.26
C ASN A 142 -21.38 -11.64 -1.71
N LYS A 143 -22.00 -12.33 -2.67
CA LYS A 143 -21.66 -12.24 -4.09
C LYS A 143 -21.84 -10.83 -4.68
N HIS A 144 -22.76 -10.02 -4.15
CA HIS A 144 -23.02 -8.66 -4.62
C HIS A 144 -21.94 -7.67 -4.16
N ASP A 145 -21.33 -7.89 -3.00
CA ASP A 145 -20.28 -7.03 -2.45
C ASP A 145 -19.04 -7.04 -3.35
N TYR A 146 -18.63 -8.21 -3.87
CA TYR A 146 -17.51 -8.32 -4.81
C TYR A 146 -17.76 -7.52 -6.08
N LYS A 147 -18.96 -7.63 -6.67
CA LYS A 147 -19.28 -6.87 -7.88
C LYS A 147 -19.24 -5.36 -7.62
N LEU A 148 -19.85 -4.90 -6.53
CA LEU A 148 -19.87 -3.50 -6.17
C LEU A 148 -18.45 -2.94 -5.96
N ILE A 149 -17.58 -3.68 -5.28
CA ILE A 149 -16.18 -3.30 -5.06
C ILE A 149 -15.44 -3.18 -6.40
N TYR A 150 -15.54 -4.19 -7.27
CA TYR A 150 -14.85 -4.17 -8.56
C TYR A 150 -15.39 -3.07 -9.47
N ASP A 151 -16.71 -2.88 -9.54
CA ASP A 151 -17.32 -1.81 -10.35
C ASP A 151 -16.89 -0.43 -9.84
N THR A 152 -16.85 -0.23 -8.52
CA THR A 152 -16.43 1.04 -7.90
C THR A 152 -14.94 1.30 -8.14
N LEU A 153 -14.08 0.32 -7.86
CA LEU A 153 -12.62 0.44 -8.08
C LEU A 153 -12.28 0.56 -9.56
N SER A 154 -13.06 -0.01 -10.47
CA SER A 154 -12.86 0.17 -11.91
C SER A 154 -13.12 1.61 -12.38
N SER A 155 -13.89 2.39 -11.63
CA SER A 155 -14.14 3.80 -11.91
C SER A 155 -13.09 4.75 -11.30
N MET A 156 -12.24 4.25 -10.40
CA MET A 156 -11.28 5.06 -9.67
C MET A 156 -9.97 5.29 -10.48
N PRO A 157 -9.32 6.46 -10.33
CA PRO A 157 -8.28 6.90 -11.26
C PRO A 157 -7.02 6.04 -11.30
N MET A 158 -6.51 5.54 -10.17
CA MET A 158 -5.30 4.71 -10.13
C MET A 158 -5.63 3.22 -10.28
N THR A 159 -6.70 2.76 -9.65
CA THR A 159 -7.06 1.33 -9.62
C THR A 159 -7.58 0.81 -10.96
N SER A 160 -8.20 1.66 -11.78
CA SER A 160 -8.57 1.30 -13.16
C SER A 160 -7.36 0.90 -14.00
N LEU A 161 -6.16 1.39 -13.67
CA LEU A 161 -4.91 1.05 -14.35
C LEU A 161 -4.29 -0.27 -13.85
N THR A 162 -4.80 -0.86 -12.77
CA THR A 162 -4.22 -2.04 -12.12
C THR A 162 -4.99 -3.34 -12.34
N LEU A 163 -6.17 -3.26 -12.98
CA LEU A 163 -7.06 -4.41 -13.22
C LEU A 163 -6.50 -5.48 -14.17
N LYS A 164 -5.46 -5.16 -14.96
CA LYS A 164 -4.88 -6.06 -15.98
C LYS A 164 -3.37 -6.23 -15.83
N LEU A 165 -2.90 -6.22 -14.59
CA LEU A 165 -1.48 -6.39 -14.29
C LEU A 165 -1.04 -7.83 -14.47
N SER A 166 0.22 -8.02 -14.84
CA SER A 166 0.82 -9.36 -14.85
C SER A 166 1.03 -9.84 -13.42
N LYS A 167 1.14 -11.16 -13.24
CA LYS A 167 1.46 -11.75 -11.93
C LYS A 167 2.71 -11.15 -11.29
N SER A 168 3.77 -10.92 -12.08
CA SER A 168 5.00 -10.28 -11.58
C SER A 168 4.74 -8.89 -11.01
N ASN A 169 3.83 -8.13 -11.60
CA ASN A 169 3.49 -6.80 -11.08
C ASN A 169 2.70 -6.88 -9.77
N VAL A 170 1.83 -7.89 -9.64
CA VAL A 170 1.11 -8.13 -8.39
C VAL A 170 2.07 -8.61 -7.30
N ASP A 171 3.08 -9.41 -7.63
CA ASP A 171 4.12 -9.85 -6.69
C ASP A 171 4.97 -8.67 -6.18
N ASP A 172 5.37 -7.74 -7.07
CA ASP A 172 6.04 -6.50 -6.67
C ASP A 172 5.14 -5.63 -5.77
N TYR A 173 3.85 -5.59 -6.06
CA TYR A 173 2.89 -4.88 -5.20
C TYR A 173 2.73 -5.54 -3.83
N ILE A 174 2.70 -6.88 -3.75
CA ILE A 174 2.65 -7.62 -2.48
C ILE A 174 3.90 -7.33 -1.66
N TYR A 175 5.08 -7.36 -2.30
CA TYR A 175 6.33 -7.01 -1.65
C TYR A 175 6.21 -5.63 -0.99
N ASP A 176 5.73 -4.62 -1.73
CA ASP A 176 5.56 -3.28 -1.17
C ASP A 176 4.54 -3.22 -0.06
N LEU A 177 3.41 -3.90 -0.23
CA LEU A 177 2.27 -3.88 0.68
C LEU A 177 2.66 -4.42 2.06
N VAL A 178 3.41 -5.52 2.12
CA VAL A 178 3.86 -6.11 3.39
C VAL A 178 4.81 -5.17 4.12
N HIS A 179 5.72 -4.49 3.42
CA HIS A 179 6.63 -3.52 4.03
C HIS A 179 5.89 -2.27 4.54
N LEU A 180 4.87 -1.82 3.80
CA LEU A 180 4.03 -0.69 4.21
C LEU A 180 3.16 -1.01 5.43
N LEU A 181 2.64 -2.23 5.53
CA LEU A 181 1.74 -2.65 6.61
C LEU A 181 2.46 -3.09 7.88
N PHE A 182 3.64 -3.71 7.73
CA PHE A 182 4.33 -4.40 8.81
C PHE A 182 5.80 -3.96 8.89
N PRO A 183 6.09 -2.70 9.25
CA PRO A 183 7.45 -2.21 9.31
C PRO A 183 8.28 -2.92 10.40
N HIS A 184 9.60 -2.83 10.29
CA HIS A 184 10.56 -3.36 11.26
C HIS A 184 10.58 -4.89 11.33
N GLN A 185 10.54 -5.53 10.16
CA GLN A 185 10.65 -6.98 10.02
C GLN A 185 11.96 -7.35 9.33
N THR A 186 12.37 -8.61 9.49
CA THR A 186 13.52 -9.14 8.74
C THR A 186 13.12 -9.45 7.29
N GLU A 187 14.08 -9.46 6.36
CA GLU A 187 13.85 -9.85 4.96
C GLU A 187 13.19 -11.22 4.81
N LYS A 188 13.47 -12.16 5.72
CA LYS A 188 12.83 -13.47 5.72
C LYS A 188 11.42 -13.42 6.29
N SER A 189 11.19 -12.66 7.37
CA SER A 189 9.86 -12.40 7.91
C SER A 189 8.93 -11.75 6.86
N TYR A 190 9.43 -10.81 6.07
CA TYR A 190 8.68 -10.21 4.97
C TYR A 190 8.24 -11.26 3.92
N LYS A 191 9.09 -12.24 3.60
CA LYS A 191 8.74 -13.35 2.69
C LYS A 191 7.66 -14.27 3.28
N VAL A 192 7.73 -14.56 4.58
CA VAL A 192 6.71 -15.35 5.29
C VAL A 192 5.37 -14.62 5.28
N LEU A 193 5.35 -13.32 5.59
CA LEU A 193 4.14 -12.50 5.56
C LEU A 193 3.55 -12.39 4.15
N ALA A 194 4.37 -12.16 3.13
CA ALA A 194 3.94 -12.13 1.74
C ALA A 194 3.33 -13.48 1.31
N HIS A 195 3.96 -14.59 1.70
CA HIS A 195 3.44 -15.93 1.44
C HIS A 195 2.10 -16.18 2.13
N GLY A 196 1.99 -15.81 3.41
CA GLY A 196 0.74 -15.89 4.17
C GLY A 196 -0.39 -15.10 3.52
N LEU A 197 -0.10 -13.87 3.07
CA LEU A 197 -1.07 -13.05 2.37
C LEU A 197 -1.53 -13.71 1.06
N VAL A 198 -0.61 -14.19 0.22
CA VAL A 198 -0.94 -14.91 -1.02
C VAL A 198 -1.79 -16.15 -0.72
N PHE A 199 -1.48 -16.88 0.35
CA PHE A 199 -2.23 -18.04 0.79
C PHE A 199 -3.70 -17.67 1.10
N PHE A 200 -3.92 -16.63 1.90
CA PHE A 200 -5.28 -16.15 2.21
C PHE A 200 -6.03 -15.67 0.97
N VAL A 201 -5.33 -15.05 0.02
CA VAL A 201 -5.93 -14.59 -1.24
C VAL A 201 -6.38 -15.73 -2.11
N ARG A 202 -5.63 -16.83 -2.19
CA ARG A 202 -6.04 -18.01 -2.98
C ARG A 202 -7.39 -18.57 -2.51
N ASN A 203 -7.66 -18.53 -1.21
CA ASN A 203 -8.94 -18.95 -0.66
C ASN A 203 -10.09 -18.05 -1.16
N ILE A 204 -9.86 -16.73 -1.23
CA ILE A 204 -10.83 -15.77 -1.78
C ILE A 204 -10.96 -15.88 -3.32
N VAL A 205 -9.85 -16.04 -4.04
CA VAL A 205 -9.86 -16.18 -5.51
C VAL A 205 -10.64 -17.43 -5.93
N THR A 206 -10.53 -18.52 -5.17
CA THR A 206 -11.33 -19.73 -5.40
C THR A 206 -12.83 -19.43 -5.26
N ALA A 207 -13.23 -18.77 -4.17
CA ALA A 207 -14.62 -18.34 -3.96
C ALA A 207 -15.11 -17.36 -5.06
N ARG A 208 -14.26 -16.39 -5.44
CA ARG A 208 -14.51 -15.41 -6.50
C ARG A 208 -14.68 -16.06 -7.88
N SER A 209 -13.80 -17.00 -8.23
CA SER A 209 -13.82 -17.66 -9.54
C SER A 209 -15.12 -18.42 -9.79
N SER A 210 -15.69 -19.02 -8.75
CA SER A 210 -17.02 -19.66 -8.80
C SER A 210 -18.15 -18.68 -9.09
N PHE A 211 -17.98 -17.40 -8.72
CA PHE A 211 -18.94 -16.34 -9.01
C PHE A 211 -18.81 -15.81 -10.44
N PHE A 212 -17.62 -15.40 -10.87
CA PHE A 212 -17.45 -14.82 -12.20
C PHE A 212 -17.62 -15.85 -13.33
N SER A 213 -17.44 -17.15 -13.08
CA SER A 213 -17.84 -18.18 -14.05
C SER A 213 -19.33 -18.18 -14.39
N SER A 214 -20.18 -17.53 -13.58
CA SER A 214 -21.62 -17.34 -13.83
C SER A 214 -21.97 -15.99 -14.49
N SER A 215 -21.02 -15.05 -14.57
CA SER A 215 -21.22 -13.69 -15.06
C SER A 215 -20.29 -13.38 -16.23
N LYS A 216 -20.83 -13.26 -17.45
CA LYS A 216 -20.12 -13.00 -18.72
C LYS A 216 -19.32 -11.68 -18.78
N VAL A 217 -19.24 -10.91 -17.70
CA VAL A 217 -18.68 -9.55 -17.68
C VAL A 217 -17.15 -9.54 -17.50
N PHE A 218 -16.57 -10.63 -16.99
CA PHE A 218 -15.13 -10.71 -16.65
C PHE A 218 -14.43 -11.96 -17.20
N ASP A 219 -14.81 -12.40 -18.40
CA ASP A 219 -14.28 -13.63 -19.04
C ASP A 219 -12.75 -13.66 -19.27
N ASP A 220 -12.06 -12.51 -19.17
CA ASP A 220 -10.62 -12.35 -19.39
C ASP A 220 -9.75 -12.35 -18.12
N LEU A 221 -10.33 -12.38 -16.91
CA LEU A 221 -9.53 -12.51 -15.68
C LEU A 221 -9.05 -13.96 -15.55
N ASP A 222 -7.73 -14.17 -15.59
CA ASP A 222 -7.14 -15.49 -15.37
C ASP A 222 -7.60 -16.01 -14.00
N LYS A 223 -8.51 -16.99 -14.03
CA LYS A 223 -9.25 -17.55 -12.89
C LYS A 223 -8.32 -18.12 -11.81
N SER A 224 -7.05 -18.33 -12.14
CA SER A 224 -6.02 -18.90 -11.26
C SER A 224 -5.12 -17.86 -10.58
N SER A 225 -5.20 -16.59 -10.98
CA SER A 225 -4.29 -15.53 -10.52
C SER A 225 -4.96 -14.60 -9.49
N TYR A 226 -4.22 -14.26 -8.43
CA TYR A 226 -4.59 -13.19 -7.51
C TYR A 226 -4.29 -11.83 -8.14
N ASP A 227 -5.12 -10.84 -7.84
CA ASP A 227 -4.92 -9.45 -8.26
C ASP A 227 -4.88 -8.51 -7.05
N ILE A 228 -4.54 -7.25 -7.33
CA ILE A 228 -4.46 -6.20 -6.31
C ILE A 228 -5.78 -6.04 -5.56
N ILE A 229 -6.93 -6.14 -6.23
CA ILE A 229 -8.22 -5.95 -5.56
C ILE A 229 -8.50 -7.10 -4.59
N ALA A 230 -8.26 -8.34 -5.00
CA ALA A 230 -8.43 -9.51 -4.16
C ALA A 230 -7.55 -9.43 -2.90
N LEU A 231 -6.29 -8.97 -3.04
CA LEU A 231 -5.39 -8.70 -1.90
C LEU A 231 -6.01 -7.76 -0.87
N HIS A 232 -6.57 -6.66 -1.35
CA HIS A 232 -7.17 -5.66 -0.49
C HIS A 232 -8.49 -6.10 0.14
N VAL A 233 -9.30 -6.88 -0.57
CA VAL A 233 -10.51 -7.48 0.01
C VAL A 233 -10.13 -8.41 1.15
N VAL A 234 -9.13 -9.27 0.96
CA VAL A 234 -8.61 -10.17 2.00
C VAL A 234 -8.15 -9.38 3.23
N LEU A 235 -7.32 -8.36 3.02
CA LEU A 235 -6.77 -7.52 4.09
C LEU A 235 -7.80 -6.70 4.86
N ASN A 236 -9.02 -6.55 4.34
CA ASN A 236 -10.09 -5.82 5.02
C ASN A 236 -11.15 -6.75 5.65
N THR A 237 -10.87 -8.06 5.70
CA THR A 237 -11.66 -9.00 6.50
C THR A 237 -11.08 -9.07 7.91
N ARG A 238 -11.94 -8.98 8.94
CA ARG A 238 -11.52 -9.07 10.36
C ARG A 238 -10.66 -10.30 10.63
N ILE A 239 -11.12 -11.47 10.17
CA ILE A 239 -10.41 -12.75 10.36
C ILE A 239 -8.99 -12.68 9.79
N THR A 240 -8.82 -12.18 8.56
CA THR A 240 -7.48 -12.14 7.97
C THR A 240 -6.59 -11.10 8.63
N GLN A 241 -7.14 -9.94 9.02
CA GLN A 241 -6.40 -8.92 9.77
C GLN A 241 -5.86 -9.48 11.09
N GLU A 242 -6.69 -10.20 11.84
CA GLU A 242 -6.28 -10.82 13.10
C GLU A 242 -5.25 -11.94 12.88
N ARG A 243 -5.43 -12.79 11.87
CA ARG A 243 -4.48 -13.86 11.53
C ARG A 243 -3.12 -13.30 11.11
N ILE A 244 -3.08 -12.39 10.12
CA ILE A 244 -1.81 -11.82 9.63
C ILE A 244 -1.14 -10.95 10.70
N GLY A 245 -1.92 -10.24 11.52
CA GLY A 245 -1.41 -9.45 12.64
C GLY A 245 -0.77 -10.32 13.72
N ASN A 246 -1.33 -11.49 14.01
CA ASN A 246 -0.69 -12.43 14.94
C ASN A 246 0.61 -13.02 14.37
N VAL A 247 0.61 -13.37 13.08
CA VAL A 247 1.83 -13.82 12.37
C VAL A 247 2.92 -12.76 12.44
N GLU A 248 2.57 -11.50 12.16
CA GLU A 248 3.47 -10.36 12.26
C GLU A 248 4.07 -10.20 13.66
N LEU A 249 3.22 -10.27 14.69
CA LEU A 249 3.61 -10.09 16.08
C LEU A 249 4.58 -11.18 16.53
N ILE A 250 4.33 -12.42 16.09
CA ILE A 250 5.21 -13.56 16.34
C ILE A 250 6.54 -13.39 15.63
N LEU A 251 6.54 -13.07 14.34
CA LEU A 251 7.78 -12.88 13.57
C LEU A 251 8.62 -11.71 14.08
N ARG A 252 7.99 -10.66 14.62
CA ARG A 252 8.71 -9.57 15.30
C ARG A 252 9.37 -10.05 16.60
N SER A 253 8.65 -10.88 17.36
CA SER A 253 9.10 -11.35 18.68
C SER A 253 10.10 -12.51 18.61
N TYR A 254 10.02 -13.31 17.55
CA TYR A 254 10.77 -14.55 17.31
C TYR A 254 11.19 -14.64 15.83
N PRO A 255 12.06 -13.75 15.34
CA PRO A 255 12.46 -13.71 13.93
C PRO A 255 13.12 -15.01 13.45
N GLU A 256 13.73 -15.79 14.35
CA GLU A 256 14.32 -17.11 14.06
C GLU A 256 13.32 -18.11 13.44
N ILE A 257 12.01 -17.94 13.69
CA ILE A 257 10.97 -18.79 13.09
C ILE A 257 10.95 -18.65 11.57
N SER A 258 11.27 -17.47 11.05
CA SER A 258 11.30 -17.23 9.60
C SER A 258 12.33 -18.09 8.88
N ASP A 259 13.38 -18.56 9.58
CA ASP A 259 14.39 -19.47 9.05
C ASP A 259 13.91 -20.92 8.98
N MET A 260 12.94 -21.28 9.82
CA MET A 260 12.45 -22.65 9.99
C MET A 260 11.31 -22.98 9.02
N ILE A 261 10.57 -21.96 8.56
CA ILE A 261 9.38 -22.15 7.72
C ILE A 261 9.77 -22.50 6.28
N SER A 262 9.26 -23.62 5.79
CA SER A 262 9.27 -23.96 4.38
C SER A 262 8.09 -23.33 3.62
N LEU A 263 8.38 -22.33 2.79
CA LEU A 263 7.39 -21.59 1.98
C LEU A 263 6.78 -22.41 0.83
N THR A 264 7.10 -23.71 0.71
CA THR A 264 6.48 -24.62 -0.26
C THR A 264 5.39 -25.49 0.37
N SER A 265 5.18 -25.38 1.68
CA SER A 265 4.18 -26.20 2.39
C SER A 265 2.76 -25.83 1.96
N PRO A 266 1.86 -26.82 1.81
CA PRO A 266 0.43 -26.56 1.56
C PRO A 266 -0.33 -26.15 2.83
N ILE A 267 0.32 -26.15 3.99
CA ILE A 267 -0.28 -25.86 5.30
C ILE A 267 -0.42 -24.35 5.50
N ASP A 268 -1.50 -23.91 6.16
CA ASP A 268 -1.71 -22.51 6.53
C ASP A 268 -0.52 -21.96 7.34
N ILE A 269 -0.16 -20.70 7.05
CA ILE A 269 1.04 -20.05 7.59
C ILE A 269 1.04 -19.95 9.13
N ASP A 270 -0.12 -19.76 9.73
CA ASP A 270 -0.28 -19.67 11.19
C ASP A 270 -0.11 -21.04 11.86
N ILE A 271 -0.53 -22.13 11.22
CA ILE A 271 -0.29 -23.50 11.69
C ILE A 271 1.22 -23.84 11.62
N LEU A 272 1.89 -23.48 10.52
CA LEU A 272 3.34 -23.67 10.39
C LEU A 272 4.12 -22.90 11.46
N ILE A 273 3.69 -21.67 11.75
CA ILE A 273 4.28 -20.87 12.82
C ILE A 273 4.05 -21.53 14.18
N LEU A 274 2.84 -22.03 14.45
CA LEU A 274 2.54 -22.76 15.70
C LEU A 274 3.42 -23.99 15.88
N GLU A 275 3.63 -24.79 14.83
CA GLU A 275 4.49 -25.98 14.88
C GLU A 275 5.92 -25.62 15.33
N HIS A 276 6.49 -24.56 14.75
CA HIS A 276 7.83 -24.11 15.12
C HIS A 276 7.89 -23.40 16.47
N LEU A 277 6.82 -22.71 16.89
CA LEU A 277 6.72 -22.12 18.23
C LEU A 277 6.77 -23.19 19.33
N VAL A 278 6.11 -24.33 19.12
CA VAL A 278 6.17 -25.46 20.06
C VAL A 278 7.61 -25.97 20.19
N SER A 279 8.30 -26.12 19.07
CA SER A 279 9.72 -26.51 19.08
C SER A 279 10.61 -25.52 19.83
N ILE A 280 10.32 -24.21 19.76
CA ILE A 280 11.06 -23.19 20.52
C ILE A 280 10.76 -23.33 22.01
N VAL A 281 9.50 -23.53 22.40
CA VAL A 281 9.11 -23.74 23.80
C VAL A 281 9.81 -24.97 24.39
N ASP A 282 9.87 -26.07 23.63
CA ASP A 282 10.53 -27.30 24.07
C ASP A 282 12.04 -27.14 24.27
N CYS A 283 12.66 -26.18 23.59
CA CYS A 283 14.07 -25.84 23.75
C CYS A 283 14.36 -24.81 24.86
N LEU A 284 13.34 -24.17 25.45
CA LEU A 284 13.56 -23.22 26.54
C LEU A 284 13.83 -23.97 27.85
N GLU A 285 15.06 -23.87 28.36
CA GLU A 285 15.37 -24.31 29.71
C GLU A 285 14.49 -23.57 30.74
N MET A 286 13.96 -24.29 31.71
CA MET A 286 13.09 -23.76 32.76
C MET A 286 13.87 -22.87 33.73
N SER A 287 14.19 -21.64 33.29
CA SER A 287 14.82 -20.60 34.09
C SER A 287 13.83 -19.46 34.40
N PRO A 288 14.00 -18.73 35.51
CA PRO A 288 13.17 -17.56 35.84
C PRO A 288 13.16 -16.49 34.73
N PHE A 289 14.25 -16.39 33.96
CA PHE A 289 14.37 -15.48 32.82
C PHE A 289 13.51 -15.93 31.62
N CYS A 290 13.33 -17.24 31.44
CA CYS A 290 12.50 -17.81 30.37
C CYS A 290 10.99 -17.75 30.68
N MET A 291 10.57 -17.61 31.95
CA MET A 291 9.16 -17.60 32.33
C MET A 291 8.36 -16.45 31.70
N ASN A 292 8.98 -15.27 31.50
CA ASN A 292 8.31 -14.16 30.81
C ASN A 292 8.16 -14.43 29.30
N LYS A 293 9.16 -15.06 28.68
CA LYS A 293 9.14 -15.49 27.27
C LYS A 293 8.06 -16.56 27.06
N ILE A 294 7.97 -17.56 27.95
CA ILE A 294 6.93 -18.60 27.95
C ILE A 294 5.53 -18.01 28.11
N LYS A 295 5.33 -17.05 29.04
CA LYS A 295 4.03 -16.37 29.20
C LYS A 295 3.61 -15.61 27.94
N SER A 296 4.55 -14.89 27.33
CA SER A 296 4.30 -14.18 26.06
C SER A 296 3.93 -15.16 24.93
N LEU A 297 4.67 -16.28 24.80
CA LEU A 297 4.37 -17.33 23.83
C LEU A 297 2.97 -17.93 24.03
N ASN A 298 2.61 -18.24 25.27
CA ASN A 298 1.29 -18.82 25.58
C ASN A 298 0.15 -17.89 25.15
N VAL A 299 0.29 -16.57 25.36
CA VAL A 299 -0.69 -15.57 24.92
C VAL A 299 -0.81 -15.55 23.39
N LEU A 300 0.31 -15.64 22.67
CA LEU A 300 0.33 -15.65 21.20
C LEU A 300 -0.31 -16.92 20.62
N VAL A 301 0.03 -18.08 21.20
CA VAL A 301 -0.54 -19.38 20.81
C VAL A 301 -2.05 -19.39 21.04
N GLN A 302 -2.50 -18.94 22.22
CA GLN A 302 -3.93 -18.90 22.52
C GLN A 302 -4.70 -18.00 21.54
N ARG A 303 -4.15 -16.84 21.17
CA ARG A 303 -4.77 -15.95 20.18
C ARG A 303 -4.96 -16.63 18.81
N ILE A 304 -3.97 -17.39 18.33
CA ILE A 304 -4.12 -18.12 17.06
C ILE A 304 -5.18 -19.21 17.18
N LEU A 305 -5.19 -19.96 18.28
CA LEU A 305 -6.17 -21.02 18.51
C LEU A 305 -7.60 -20.46 18.58
N ASP A 306 -7.81 -19.36 19.29
CA ASP A 306 -9.13 -18.73 19.43
C ASP A 306 -9.71 -18.31 18.07
N ILE A 307 -8.89 -17.69 17.20
CA ILE A 307 -9.32 -17.25 15.85
C ILE A 307 -9.61 -18.45 14.94
N ASN A 308 -8.76 -19.48 14.98
CA ASN A 308 -8.98 -20.67 14.15
C ASN A 308 -10.26 -21.40 14.59
N LEU A 309 -10.55 -21.48 15.89
CA LEU A 309 -11.80 -22.04 16.40
C LEU A 309 -13.03 -21.20 16.00
N GLU A 310 -12.93 -19.87 16.00
CA GLU A 310 -14.00 -18.97 15.52
C GLU A 310 -14.26 -19.18 14.01
N CYS A 311 -13.21 -19.38 13.22
CA CYS A 311 -13.31 -19.72 11.80
C CYS A 311 -14.03 -21.06 11.59
N PHE A 312 -13.65 -22.11 12.33
CA PHE A 312 -14.31 -23.41 12.28
C PHE A 312 -15.78 -23.35 12.73
N GLY A 313 -16.11 -22.57 13.75
CA GLY A 313 -17.49 -22.31 14.17
C GLY A 313 -18.34 -21.69 13.04
N SER A 314 -17.79 -20.69 12.33
CA SER A 314 -18.48 -20.03 11.21
C SER A 314 -18.67 -20.95 9.99
N LEU A 315 -17.69 -21.81 9.69
CA LEU A 315 -17.72 -22.81 8.62
C LEU A 315 -18.71 -23.93 8.90
N THR A 316 -18.84 -24.34 10.17
CA THR A 316 -19.79 -25.37 10.60
C THR A 316 -21.22 -24.85 10.52
N ILE A 317 -21.45 -23.59 10.93
CA ILE A 317 -22.75 -22.92 10.77
C ILE A 317 -23.11 -22.72 9.28
N LYS A 318 -22.14 -22.38 8.42
CA LYS A 318 -22.36 -22.29 6.96
C LYS A 318 -22.72 -23.64 6.33
N LYS A 319 -22.01 -24.73 6.69
CA LYS A 319 -22.34 -26.08 6.18
C LYS A 319 -23.69 -26.60 6.69
N ILE A 320 -24.10 -26.21 7.90
CA ILE A 320 -25.43 -26.54 8.45
C ILE A 320 -26.54 -25.72 7.76
N ASN A 321 -26.27 -24.48 7.37
CA ASN A 321 -27.23 -23.63 6.66
C ASN A 321 -27.29 -23.90 5.13
N GLU A 322 -26.32 -24.63 4.59
CA GLU A 322 -26.29 -25.10 3.19
C GLU A 322 -26.85 -26.52 3.02
N LEU A 323 -27.27 -27.18 4.11
CA LEU A 323 -27.98 -28.48 4.13
C LEU A 323 -29.48 -28.29 4.35
#